data_AF-A0AAD5MC75-F1
#
_entry.id   AF-A0AAD5MC75-F1
#
_cell.length_a   1.000
_cell.length_b   1.000
_cell.length_c   1.000
_cell.angle_alpha   90.00
_cell.angle_beta   90.00
_cell.angle_gamma   90.00
#
_symmetry.space_group_name_H-M   'P 1'
#
loop_
_entity.id
_entity.type
_entity.pdbx_description
1 polymer ?
#
loop_
_entity_poly.entity_id
_entity_poly.type
_entity_poly.pdbx_seq_one_letter_code
_entity_poly.pdbx_strand_id
1 'polypeptide(L)'
;MSDDGGRDVGGTDNDSDGSEDEGETIEMSVNEFEDQEEDGSLLVFCDECNLYRPTSPWVNNCIGAGNQKYFLLFLLYVTISSFQVIVLVSVERLTCCAFGLFCLIMLVMELYSIDDDELYSQIAQRLHSPAVYCIIKRKIRPLDVLTCEATDIDGSIRREFACCGVSYGLGADIAMESEKTRWLGVHRYKWLKAKRGVFAPRPHECTIKYVLSDDVKKDPVTGNQLLQTYYEICEENADDQHHIEMCSVYDDCYQEKRWQGDANSIFKPASEERYAGRWQQEGGRYATVGASNVYFETQYYHPSDGNMDLIIARKGPLLQTIDVGLKYIAGNYLDSPLIGYHKIKALVIEQNVDDPINVDGEVFAGPGPFRIEVVPRLLCVLSEK
;
A
#
# COMPACT_ATOMS: atom_id res chain seq x y z
N MET A 1 110.00 38.60 -53.70
CA MET A 1 110.64 37.35 -54.14
C MET A 1 109.52 36.34 -54.19
N SER A 2 108.85 36.20 -55.35
CA SER A 2 109.32 35.37 -56.49
C SER A 2 109.19 33.91 -56.06
N ASP A 3 108.36 33.06 -56.64
CA ASP A 3 108.07 32.79 -58.06
C ASP A 3 107.08 31.61 -58.04
N ASP A 4 106.29 31.20 -59.02
CA ASP A 4 105.99 31.58 -60.39
C ASP A 4 104.70 30.82 -60.74
N GLY A 5 103.97 31.27 -61.75
CA GLY A 5 102.80 30.59 -62.28
C GLY A 5 103.17 29.37 -63.14
N GLY A 6 102.18 28.51 -63.38
CA GLY A 6 102.33 27.39 -64.32
C GLY A 6 100.98 26.76 -64.65
N ARG A 7 100.39 27.20 -65.77
CA ARG A 7 99.31 26.51 -66.52
C ARG A 7 99.83 25.14 -67.00
N ASP A 8 99.04 24.12 -67.32
CA ASP A 8 98.20 24.03 -68.53
C ASP A 8 97.60 22.60 -68.66
N VAL A 9 96.38 22.54 -69.21
CA VAL A 9 95.90 21.61 -70.27
C VAL A 9 95.62 20.13 -69.91
N GLY A 10 94.48 19.53 -70.28
CA GLY A 10 93.43 19.97 -71.19
C GLY A 10 92.39 18.88 -71.47
N GLY A 11 91.58 19.12 -72.51
CA GLY A 11 90.61 18.19 -73.11
C GLY A 11 89.17 18.53 -72.72
N THR A 12 88.47 19.46 -73.39
CA THR A 12 87.67 19.26 -74.61
C THR A 12 86.79 17.99 -74.55
N ASP A 13 85.48 18.15 -74.33
CA ASP A 13 84.51 18.22 -75.43
C ASP A 13 83.13 18.60 -74.90
N ASN A 14 82.50 19.54 -75.61
CA ASN A 14 81.06 19.76 -75.59
C ASN A 14 80.37 18.49 -76.13
N ASP A 15 79.25 18.08 -75.55
CA ASP A 15 77.96 18.26 -76.21
C ASP A 15 76.80 17.82 -75.31
N SER A 16 75.89 18.77 -75.19
CA SER A 16 74.58 18.75 -74.56
C SER A 16 73.73 17.54 -74.92
N ASP A 17 73.06 16.93 -73.95
CA ASP A 17 71.60 16.81 -73.99
C ASP A 17 71.01 16.26 -72.67
N GLY A 18 70.03 16.99 -72.15
CA GLY A 18 68.95 16.50 -71.28
C GLY A 18 69.32 15.98 -69.89
N SER A 19 69.63 16.86 -68.93
CA SER A 19 69.56 16.50 -67.52
C SER A 19 68.14 16.70 -66.98
N GLU A 20 67.50 15.59 -66.66
CA GLU A 20 66.47 15.49 -65.63
C GLU A 20 66.96 16.28 -64.40
N ASP A 21 66.07 17.05 -63.77
CA ASP A 21 66.36 17.83 -62.56
C ASP A 21 66.58 16.82 -61.41
N GLU A 22 67.78 16.22 -61.35
CA GLU A 22 68.25 15.45 -60.22
C GLU A 22 68.40 16.42 -59.06
N GLY A 23 67.39 16.44 -58.18
CA GLY A 23 67.39 17.25 -56.98
C GLY A 23 68.71 17.08 -56.22
N GLU A 24 69.44 18.17 -56.06
CA GLU A 24 70.74 18.20 -55.40
C GLU A 24 70.58 17.71 -53.96
N THR A 25 71.25 16.62 -53.60
CA THR A 25 71.21 16.10 -52.22
C THR A 25 72.12 16.97 -51.37
N ILE A 26 71.53 17.90 -50.63
CA ILE A 26 72.26 18.79 -49.73
C ILE A 26 72.46 18.07 -48.39
N GLU A 27 73.71 17.77 -48.02
CA GLU A 27 74.04 17.32 -46.67
C GLU A 27 73.88 18.50 -45.70
N MET A 28 72.91 18.39 -44.79
CA MET A 28 72.66 19.37 -43.73
C MET A 28 73.04 18.84 -42.35
N SER A 29 73.44 19.74 -41.46
CA SER A 29 73.73 19.37 -40.07
C SER A 29 72.45 19.00 -39.31
N VAL A 30 72.53 18.10 -38.33
CA VAL A 30 71.36 17.64 -37.53
C VAL A 30 70.64 18.82 -36.87
N ASN A 31 71.37 19.83 -36.41
CA ASN A 31 70.77 21.02 -35.80
C ASN A 31 70.01 21.87 -36.83
N GLU A 32 70.53 22.03 -38.06
CA GLU A 32 69.79 22.71 -39.13
C GLU A 32 68.57 21.91 -39.59
N PHE A 33 68.66 20.58 -39.57
CA PHE A 33 67.51 19.72 -39.85
C PHE A 33 66.42 19.90 -38.79
N GLU A 34 66.78 19.88 -37.50
CA GLU A 34 65.83 20.08 -36.39
C GLU A 34 65.21 21.50 -36.42
N ASP A 35 65.99 22.54 -36.69
CA ASP A 35 65.49 23.93 -36.80
C ASP A 35 64.51 24.09 -37.98
N GLN A 36 64.77 23.46 -39.13
CA GLN A 36 63.87 23.48 -40.31
C GLN A 36 62.70 22.50 -40.19
N GLU A 37 62.80 21.51 -39.30
CA GLU A 37 61.69 20.64 -38.93
C GLU A 37 60.67 21.38 -38.05
N GLU A 38 61.15 22.23 -37.14
CA GLU A 38 60.32 23.02 -36.23
C GLU A 38 59.60 24.20 -36.93
N ASP A 39 60.22 24.82 -37.93
CA ASP A 39 59.60 25.94 -38.68
C ASP A 39 58.60 25.49 -39.76
N GLY A 40 58.58 24.19 -40.08
CA GLY A 40 57.68 23.56 -41.05
C GLY A 40 57.99 23.85 -42.52
N SER A 41 59.19 24.39 -42.83
CA SER A 41 59.65 24.71 -44.18
C SER A 41 60.18 23.50 -44.94
N LEU A 42 60.54 22.42 -44.23
CA LEU A 42 61.04 21.18 -44.81
C LEU A 42 59.90 20.31 -45.36
N LEU A 43 59.92 20.04 -46.66
CA LEU A 43 58.97 19.14 -47.32
C LEU A 43 59.64 17.84 -47.80
N VAL A 44 59.16 16.71 -47.31
CA VAL A 44 59.60 15.36 -47.70
C VAL A 44 58.60 14.74 -48.67
N PHE A 45 59.09 14.14 -49.75
CA PHE A 45 58.25 13.46 -50.74
C PHE A 45 57.71 12.12 -50.19
N CYS A 46 56.39 11.86 -50.28
CA CYS A 46 55.76 10.57 -49.92
C CYS A 46 55.49 9.77 -51.22
N ASP A 47 56.20 8.67 -51.45
CA ASP A 47 56.04 7.83 -52.66
C ASP A 47 54.63 7.23 -52.81
N GLU A 48 53.91 7.00 -51.71
CA GLU A 48 52.53 6.48 -51.75
C GLU A 48 51.49 7.53 -52.18
N CYS A 49 51.72 8.81 -51.83
CA CYS A 49 50.79 9.90 -52.14
C CYS A 49 51.26 10.79 -53.30
N ASN A 50 52.48 10.58 -53.79
CA ASN A 50 53.13 11.32 -54.89
C ASN A 50 53.12 12.85 -54.69
N LEU A 51 53.35 13.30 -53.45
CA LEU A 51 53.28 14.72 -53.04
C LEU A 51 54.31 15.03 -51.94
N TYR A 52 54.88 16.24 -51.98
CA TYR A 52 55.75 16.81 -50.94
C TYR A 52 54.95 17.23 -49.70
N ARG A 53 55.40 16.87 -48.50
CA ARG A 53 54.69 17.14 -47.23
C ARG A 53 55.63 17.50 -46.06
N PRO A 54 55.16 18.26 -45.06
CA PRO A 54 55.89 18.45 -43.81
C PRO A 54 56.10 17.12 -43.06
N THR A 55 57.16 17.02 -42.26
CA THR A 55 57.51 15.84 -41.43
C THR A 55 56.61 15.63 -40.21
N SER A 56 55.77 16.62 -39.86
CA SER A 56 54.91 16.55 -38.67
C SER A 56 54.02 15.29 -38.65
N PRO A 57 54.10 14.46 -37.59
CA PRO A 57 53.32 13.21 -37.52
C PRO A 57 51.82 13.45 -37.30
N TRP A 58 51.43 14.67 -36.91
CA TRP A 58 50.06 15.00 -36.49
C TRP A 58 49.24 15.73 -37.56
N VAL A 59 49.87 16.55 -38.40
CA VAL A 59 49.18 17.38 -39.39
C VAL A 59 49.64 16.97 -40.79
N ASN A 60 48.71 16.56 -41.64
CA ASN A 60 48.97 16.20 -43.05
C ASN A 60 49.81 14.91 -43.28
N ASN A 61 49.69 13.88 -42.42
CA ASN A 61 50.31 12.57 -42.63
C ASN A 61 49.60 11.72 -43.72
N CYS A 62 50.30 10.70 -44.28
CA CYS A 62 49.77 9.84 -45.37
C CYS A 62 48.55 8.99 -44.92
N ILE A 63 48.25 8.91 -43.60
CA ILE A 63 47.04 8.26 -43.05
C ILE A 63 45.79 9.16 -43.18
N GLY A 64 45.95 10.47 -43.09
CA GLY A 64 44.85 11.45 -43.21
C GLY A 64 44.40 11.70 -44.65
N ALA A 65 45.31 11.53 -45.62
CA ALA A 65 45.04 11.69 -47.05
C ALA A 65 44.10 10.56 -47.55
N GLY A 66 42.80 10.85 -47.61
CA GLY A 66 41.75 9.91 -48.00
C GLY A 66 40.78 9.55 -46.88
N ASN A 67 41.14 9.79 -45.62
CA ASN A 67 40.31 9.47 -44.45
C ASN A 67 39.48 10.68 -43.95
N GLN A 68 39.53 11.81 -44.66
CA GLN A 68 38.85 13.07 -44.31
C GLN A 68 37.35 12.90 -44.03
N LYS A 69 36.67 12.03 -44.78
CA LYS A 69 35.23 11.73 -44.58
C LYS A 69 34.96 11.10 -43.21
N TYR A 70 35.83 10.20 -42.76
CA TYR A 70 35.69 9.53 -41.47
C TYR A 70 36.10 10.44 -40.31
N PHE A 71 37.06 11.33 -40.53
CA PHE A 71 37.42 12.36 -39.55
C PHE A 71 36.28 13.37 -39.34
N LEU A 72 35.65 13.86 -40.42
CA LEU A 72 34.46 14.72 -40.31
C LEU A 72 33.29 13.99 -39.65
N LEU A 73 33.11 12.71 -39.96
CA LEU A 73 32.11 11.87 -39.31
C LEU A 73 32.38 11.70 -37.81
N PHE A 74 33.65 11.51 -37.41
CA PHE A 74 34.05 11.45 -36.01
C PHE A 74 33.75 12.76 -35.26
N LEU A 75 34.10 13.92 -35.85
CA LEU A 75 33.79 15.22 -35.25
C LEU A 75 32.27 15.45 -35.10
N LEU A 76 31.48 15.00 -36.07
CA LEU A 76 30.02 15.03 -35.99
C LEU A 76 29.50 14.17 -34.84
N TYR A 77 29.98 12.92 -34.71
CA TYR A 77 29.59 12.03 -33.62
C TYR A 77 29.95 12.57 -32.24
N VAL A 78 31.16 13.13 -32.10
CA VAL A 78 31.59 13.76 -30.83
C VAL A 78 30.68 14.94 -30.49
N THR A 79 30.36 15.79 -31.46
CA THR A 79 29.47 16.96 -31.26
C THR A 79 28.05 16.53 -30.84
N ILE A 80 27.48 15.54 -31.53
CA ILE A 80 26.15 15.00 -31.20
C ILE A 80 26.16 14.36 -29.81
N SER A 81 27.21 13.60 -29.47
CA SER A 81 27.35 12.95 -28.16
C SER A 81 27.47 13.97 -27.03
N SER A 82 28.25 15.04 -27.23
CA SER A 82 28.35 16.14 -26.26
C SER A 82 27.00 16.84 -26.07
N PHE A 83 26.27 17.11 -27.16
CA PHE A 83 24.93 17.69 -27.07
C PHE A 83 23.94 16.77 -26.33
N GLN A 84 23.97 15.46 -26.61
CA GLN A 84 23.13 14.47 -25.94
C GLN A 84 23.41 14.43 -24.42
N VAL A 85 24.67 14.48 -23.99
CA VAL A 85 25.03 14.52 -22.56
C VAL A 85 24.51 15.81 -21.91
N ILE A 86 24.64 16.96 -22.56
CA ILE A 86 24.10 18.23 -22.06
C ILE A 86 22.58 18.16 -21.88
N VAL A 87 21.86 17.59 -22.84
CA VAL A 87 20.39 17.42 -22.76
C VAL A 87 20.03 16.50 -21.60
N LEU A 88 20.69 15.35 -21.44
CA LEU A 88 20.42 14.42 -20.34
C LEU A 88 20.65 15.07 -18.97
N VAL A 89 21.79 15.74 -18.77
CA VAL A 89 22.10 16.45 -17.52
C VAL A 89 21.11 17.59 -17.27
N SER A 90 20.70 18.33 -18.31
CA SER A 90 19.74 19.43 -18.17
C SER A 90 18.35 18.92 -17.79
N VAL A 91 17.90 17.81 -18.37
CA VAL A 91 16.63 17.16 -18.03
C VAL A 91 16.65 16.66 -16.59
N GLU A 92 17.73 15.99 -16.17
CA GLU A 92 17.90 15.50 -14.80
C GLU A 92 17.98 16.65 -13.79
N ARG A 93 18.62 17.77 -14.16
CA ARG A 93 18.63 18.99 -13.32
C ARG A 93 17.24 19.60 -13.21
N LEU A 94 16.47 19.65 -14.29
CA LEU A 94 15.09 20.17 -14.29
C LEU A 94 14.17 19.31 -13.43
N THR A 95 14.26 17.98 -13.55
CA THR A 95 13.45 17.06 -12.72
C THR A 95 13.84 17.15 -11.26
N CYS A 96 15.13 17.28 -10.95
CA CYS A 96 15.61 17.48 -9.57
C CYS A 96 15.16 18.83 -8.99
N CYS A 97 15.18 19.91 -9.77
CA CYS A 97 14.64 21.22 -9.36
C CYS A 97 13.12 21.19 -9.19
N ALA A 98 12.39 20.50 -10.06
CA ALA A 98 10.94 20.32 -9.93
C ALA A 98 10.58 19.49 -8.69
N PHE A 99 11.36 18.43 -8.41
CA PHE A 99 11.21 17.61 -7.20
C PHE A 99 11.56 18.41 -5.94
N GLY A 100 12.65 19.19 -5.96
CA GLY A 100 13.02 20.08 -4.87
C GLY A 100 11.96 21.15 -4.59
N LEU A 101 11.36 21.74 -5.64
CA LEU A 101 10.23 22.67 -5.51
C LEU A 101 9.00 21.96 -4.92
N PHE A 102 8.71 20.73 -5.33
CA PHE A 102 7.63 19.93 -4.76
C PHE A 102 7.87 19.64 -3.27
N CYS A 103 9.08 19.25 -2.88
CA CYS A 103 9.45 19.05 -1.48
C CYS A 103 9.35 20.33 -0.64
N LEU A 104 9.76 21.48 -1.20
CA LEU A 104 9.61 22.78 -0.54
C LEU A 104 8.13 23.15 -0.36
N ILE A 105 7.30 22.93 -1.38
CA ILE A 105 5.84 23.14 -1.30
C ILE A 105 5.24 22.21 -0.25
N MET A 106 5.66 20.93 -0.19
CA MET A 106 5.21 20.01 0.86
C MET A 106 5.63 20.47 2.25
N LEU A 107 6.87 20.93 2.43
CA LEU A 107 7.34 21.47 3.71
C LEU A 107 6.57 22.73 4.12
N VAL A 108 6.28 23.63 3.17
CA VAL A 108 5.48 24.84 3.42
C VAL A 108 4.03 24.49 3.72
N MET A 109 3.45 23.50 3.03
CA MET A 109 2.12 22.97 3.34
C MET A 109 2.09 22.28 4.71
N GLU A 110 3.14 21.57 5.11
CA GLU A 110 3.27 20.99 6.46
C GLU A 110 3.40 22.08 7.53
N LEU A 111 4.19 23.13 7.30
CA LEU A 111 4.30 24.28 8.21
C LEU A 111 2.99 25.06 8.31
N TYR A 112 2.29 25.26 7.19
CA TYR A 112 0.98 25.90 7.16
C TYR A 112 -0.10 25.02 7.80
N SER A 113 0.03 23.70 7.66
CA SER A 113 -0.85 22.69 8.29
C SER A 113 -0.64 22.57 9.80
N ILE A 114 0.49 23.02 10.34
CA ILE A 114 0.69 23.13 11.80
C ILE A 114 -0.10 24.33 12.35
N ASP A 115 -0.38 25.35 11.53
CA ASP A 115 -1.08 26.58 11.94
C ASP A 115 -2.62 26.50 11.79
N ASP A 116 -3.15 25.68 10.88
CA ASP A 116 -4.61 25.54 10.63
C ASP A 116 -5.12 24.09 10.90
N ASP A 117 -5.53 23.82 12.14
CA ASP A 117 -5.90 22.47 12.66
C ASP A 117 -7.28 21.94 12.17
N GLU A 118 -8.06 22.69 11.38
CA GLU A 118 -9.47 22.32 11.06
C GLU A 118 -9.69 21.86 9.61
N LEU A 119 -8.97 22.42 8.63
CA LEU A 119 -9.10 22.03 7.21
C LEU A 119 -8.33 20.73 6.91
N TYR A 120 -7.24 20.48 7.63
CA TYR A 120 -6.42 19.28 7.42
C TYR A 120 -7.11 18.01 7.92
N SER A 121 -7.91 18.06 8.99
CA SER A 121 -8.76 16.92 9.39
C SER A 121 -9.74 16.54 8.26
N GLN A 122 -10.29 17.54 7.54
CA GLN A 122 -11.23 17.31 6.44
C GLN A 122 -10.55 16.76 5.16
N ILE A 123 -9.32 17.19 4.85
CA ILE A 123 -8.55 16.70 3.70
C ILE A 123 -7.90 15.34 4.00
N ALA A 124 -7.39 15.13 5.22
CA ALA A 124 -6.88 13.86 5.69
C ALA A 124 -7.96 12.78 5.71
N GLN A 125 -9.22 13.14 5.99
CA GLN A 125 -10.37 12.23 5.84
C GLN A 125 -10.66 11.82 4.38
N ARG A 126 -10.16 12.54 3.36
CA ARG A 126 -10.42 12.26 1.93
C ARG A 126 -9.31 11.51 1.20
N LEU A 127 -8.04 11.63 1.60
CA LEU A 127 -6.95 10.76 1.14
C LEU A 127 -6.88 9.53 2.05
N HIS A 128 -6.12 8.47 1.76
CA HIS A 128 -5.90 7.32 2.65
C HIS A 128 -5.17 7.65 3.99
N SER A 129 -5.20 8.93 4.40
CA SER A 129 -4.51 9.56 5.52
C SER A 129 -5.21 9.51 6.89
N PRO A 130 -6.52 9.18 7.08
CA PRO A 130 -7.12 9.32 8.40
C PRO A 130 -6.56 8.29 9.38
N ALA A 131 -6.22 7.07 8.92
CA ALA A 131 -5.54 6.09 9.76
C ALA A 131 -4.13 6.55 10.17
N VAL A 132 -3.37 7.17 9.25
CA VAL A 132 -2.04 7.73 9.55
C VAL A 132 -2.16 8.92 10.51
N TYR A 133 -3.17 9.75 10.33
CA TYR A 133 -3.48 10.86 11.21
C TYR A 133 -3.85 10.39 12.63
N CYS A 134 -4.63 9.31 12.75
CA CYS A 134 -4.90 8.66 14.05
C CYS A 134 -3.60 8.21 14.74
N ILE A 135 -2.65 7.66 13.96
CA ILE A 135 -1.33 7.26 14.48
C ILE A 135 -0.53 8.47 14.96
N ILE A 136 -0.49 9.55 14.18
CA ILE A 136 0.24 10.77 14.51
C ILE A 136 -0.32 11.45 15.77
N LYS A 137 -1.66 11.59 15.86
CA LYS A 137 -2.32 12.19 17.03
C LYS A 137 -2.24 11.31 18.29
N ARG A 138 -1.93 10.01 18.15
CA ARG A 138 -1.75 9.04 19.25
C ARG A 138 -2.94 8.99 20.24
N LYS A 139 -4.14 9.20 19.72
CA LYS A 139 -5.39 9.03 20.49
C LYS A 139 -5.70 7.55 20.58
N ILE A 140 -5.66 7.00 21.78
CA ILE A 140 -5.94 5.59 22.01
C ILE A 140 -7.39 5.45 22.44
N ARG A 141 -8.12 4.48 21.90
CA ARG A 141 -9.45 4.10 22.39
C ARG A 141 -9.47 2.63 22.78
N PRO A 142 -10.15 2.27 23.87
CA PRO A 142 -10.34 0.87 24.21
C PRO A 142 -11.14 0.17 23.11
N LEU A 143 -10.84 -1.10 22.88
CA LEU A 143 -11.53 -1.95 21.92
C LEU A 143 -11.90 -3.26 22.62
N ASP A 144 -13.19 -3.55 22.63
CA ASP A 144 -13.72 -4.85 23.01
C ASP A 144 -13.33 -5.89 21.97
N VAL A 145 -13.21 -7.14 22.38
CA VAL A 145 -12.85 -8.25 21.46
C VAL A 145 -13.77 -9.41 21.74
N LEU A 146 -14.19 -10.10 20.69
CA LEU A 146 -15.00 -11.32 20.81
C LEU A 146 -14.07 -12.52 20.92
N THR A 147 -14.16 -13.26 22.01
CA THR A 147 -13.55 -14.59 22.08
C THR A 147 -14.45 -15.58 21.38
N CYS A 148 -13.91 -16.36 20.46
CA CYS A 148 -14.62 -17.37 19.69
C CYS A 148 -13.98 -18.74 19.94
N GLU A 149 -14.77 -19.69 20.42
CA GLU A 149 -14.29 -21.03 20.77
C GLU A 149 -15.13 -22.10 20.08
N ALA A 150 -14.45 -23.15 19.60
CA ALA A 150 -15.08 -24.37 19.15
C ALA A 150 -14.32 -25.59 19.69
N THR A 151 -15.07 -26.64 19.99
CA THR A 151 -14.50 -27.96 20.24
C THR A 151 -14.39 -28.70 18.92
N ASP A 152 -13.19 -29.19 18.61
CA ASP A 152 -12.95 -29.99 17.42
C ASP A 152 -13.33 -31.46 17.66
N ILE A 153 -13.35 -32.26 16.59
CA ILE A 153 -13.78 -33.67 16.62
C ILE A 153 -12.89 -34.52 17.55
N ASP A 154 -11.62 -34.17 17.68
CA ASP A 154 -10.64 -34.83 18.56
C ASP A 154 -10.76 -34.38 20.03
N GLY A 155 -11.68 -33.47 20.35
CA GLY A 155 -11.87 -32.89 21.67
C GLY A 155 -10.88 -31.75 21.97
N SER A 156 -10.03 -31.36 21.02
CA SER A 156 -9.19 -30.17 21.18
C SER A 156 -10.04 -28.90 21.14
N ILE A 157 -9.64 -27.91 21.91
CA ILE A 157 -10.32 -26.61 21.95
C ILE A 157 -9.56 -25.66 21.04
N ARG A 158 -10.23 -25.16 20.00
CA ARG A 158 -9.75 -24.05 19.18
C ARG A 158 -10.34 -22.75 19.67
N ARG A 159 -9.48 -21.74 19.81
CA ARG A 159 -9.88 -20.42 20.26
C ARG A 159 -9.27 -19.36 19.37
N GLU A 160 -10.12 -18.46 18.89
CA GLU A 160 -9.77 -17.32 18.06
C GLU A 160 -10.40 -16.05 18.64
N PHE A 161 -9.89 -14.91 18.20
CA PHE A 161 -10.36 -13.60 18.65
C PHE A 161 -10.83 -12.79 17.45
N ALA A 162 -12.00 -12.17 17.57
CA ALA A 162 -12.59 -11.32 16.54
C ALA A 162 -12.65 -9.87 17.03
N CYS A 163 -12.02 -8.96 16.29
CA CYS A 163 -12.11 -7.52 16.51
C CYS A 163 -13.35 -6.91 15.83
N CYS A 164 -13.78 -7.46 14.68
CA CYS A 164 -14.90 -6.95 13.92
C CYS A 164 -16.19 -7.70 14.26
N GLY A 165 -16.20 -9.03 14.11
CA GLY A 165 -17.41 -9.81 14.36
C GLY A 165 -17.36 -11.24 13.82
N VAL A 166 -18.41 -11.98 14.18
CA VAL A 166 -18.65 -13.35 13.74
C VAL A 166 -19.96 -13.49 13.02
N SER A 167 -20.05 -14.44 12.08
CA SER A 167 -21.33 -14.72 11.43
C SER A 167 -21.44 -16.14 10.90
N TYR A 168 -22.57 -16.78 11.17
CA TYR A 168 -23.05 -18.01 10.54
C TYR A 168 -23.96 -17.69 9.34
N GLY A 169 -23.99 -18.59 8.36
CA GLY A 169 -24.81 -18.47 7.16
C GLY A 169 -24.14 -17.63 6.07
N LEU A 170 -24.84 -16.64 5.50
CA LEU A 170 -24.36 -15.86 4.36
C LEU A 170 -22.95 -15.27 4.57
N GLY A 171 -22.62 -14.80 5.77
CA GLY A 171 -21.28 -14.28 6.07
C GLY A 171 -20.18 -15.34 6.00
N ALA A 172 -20.45 -16.56 6.47
CA ALA A 172 -19.53 -17.70 6.33
C ALA A 172 -19.39 -18.17 4.87
N ASP A 173 -20.50 -18.18 4.12
CA ASP A 173 -20.49 -18.46 2.69
C ASP A 173 -19.62 -17.48 1.91
N ILE A 174 -19.67 -16.19 2.29
CA ILE A 174 -18.81 -15.16 1.73
C ILE A 174 -17.35 -15.42 2.11
N ALA A 175 -17.04 -15.71 3.37
CA ALA A 175 -15.67 -15.98 3.83
C ALA A 175 -15.02 -17.14 3.03
N MET A 176 -15.75 -18.24 2.83
CA MET A 176 -15.28 -19.42 2.07
C MET A 176 -14.94 -19.14 0.59
N GLU A 177 -15.48 -18.08 -0.01
CA GLU A 177 -15.32 -17.77 -1.43
C GLU A 177 -14.65 -16.43 -1.75
N SER A 178 -14.57 -15.53 -0.77
CA SER A 178 -14.00 -14.19 -0.93
C SER A 178 -12.55 -14.25 -1.42
N GLU A 179 -11.83 -15.30 -1.02
CA GLU A 179 -10.45 -15.58 -1.40
C GLU A 179 -10.30 -15.95 -2.88
N LYS A 180 -11.19 -16.80 -3.39
CA LYS A 180 -11.21 -17.22 -4.81
C LYS A 180 -11.60 -16.07 -5.75
N THR A 181 -12.22 -15.03 -5.21
CA THR A 181 -12.73 -13.88 -5.95
C THR A 181 -11.95 -12.60 -5.69
N ARG A 182 -10.71 -12.69 -5.17
CA ARG A 182 -9.82 -11.54 -4.93
C ARG A 182 -9.60 -10.66 -6.15
N TRP A 183 -9.65 -11.22 -7.36
CA TRP A 183 -9.51 -10.47 -8.62
C TRP A 183 -10.61 -9.42 -8.85
N LEU A 184 -11.77 -9.52 -8.17
CA LEU A 184 -12.82 -8.50 -8.19
C LEU A 184 -12.54 -7.32 -7.24
N GLY A 185 -11.44 -7.36 -6.49
CA GLY A 185 -11.12 -6.34 -5.49
C GLY A 185 -12.24 -6.15 -4.47
N VAL A 186 -12.54 -4.89 -4.13
CA VAL A 186 -13.60 -4.54 -3.15
C VAL A 186 -15.01 -4.96 -3.59
N HIS A 187 -15.23 -5.17 -4.90
CA HIS A 187 -16.54 -5.57 -5.42
C HIS A 187 -16.88 -7.04 -5.15
N ARG A 188 -15.90 -7.86 -4.72
CA ARG A 188 -16.10 -9.28 -4.42
C ARG A 188 -17.23 -9.52 -3.41
N TYR A 189 -17.35 -8.68 -2.38
CA TYR A 189 -18.38 -8.82 -1.36
C TYR A 189 -19.79 -8.55 -1.90
N LYS A 190 -19.95 -7.53 -2.76
CA LYS A 190 -21.24 -7.24 -3.42
C LYS A 190 -21.65 -8.40 -4.34
N TRP A 191 -20.70 -8.91 -5.12
CA TRP A 191 -20.91 -10.07 -5.97
C TRP A 191 -21.30 -11.31 -5.17
N LEU A 192 -20.58 -11.63 -4.09
CA LEU A 192 -20.86 -12.81 -3.27
C LEU A 192 -22.18 -12.69 -2.51
N LYS A 193 -22.54 -11.50 -2.00
CA LYS A 193 -23.87 -11.24 -1.44
C LYS A 193 -24.97 -11.52 -2.48
N ALA A 194 -24.80 -11.09 -3.74
CA ALA A 194 -25.77 -11.40 -4.80
C ALA A 194 -25.79 -12.89 -5.16
N LYS A 195 -24.62 -13.51 -5.34
CA LYS A 195 -24.49 -14.94 -5.66
C LYS A 195 -25.12 -15.81 -4.59
N ARG A 196 -24.76 -15.62 -3.32
CA ARG A 196 -25.18 -16.49 -2.20
C ARG A 196 -26.50 -16.06 -1.57
N GLY A 197 -26.88 -14.80 -1.69
CA GLY A 197 -28.19 -14.32 -1.25
C GLY A 197 -29.32 -14.64 -2.23
N VAL A 198 -29.06 -14.58 -3.55
CA VAL A 198 -30.12 -14.62 -4.58
C VAL A 198 -29.97 -15.80 -5.53
N PHE A 199 -28.81 -15.95 -6.18
CA PHE A 199 -28.68 -16.86 -7.32
C PHE A 199 -28.38 -18.31 -6.94
N ALA A 200 -27.70 -18.54 -5.81
CA ALA A 200 -27.27 -19.85 -5.33
C ALA A 200 -27.29 -19.92 -3.79
N PRO A 201 -28.48 -19.74 -3.16
CA PRO A 201 -28.61 -19.74 -1.71
C PRO A 201 -28.41 -21.12 -1.11
N ARG A 202 -27.68 -21.18 0.00
CA ARG A 202 -27.55 -22.38 0.81
C ARG A 202 -28.57 -22.42 1.94
N PRO A 203 -28.97 -23.61 2.40
CA PRO A 203 -29.73 -23.75 3.62
C PRO A 203 -28.77 -23.59 4.82
N HIS A 204 -29.12 -22.71 5.75
CA HIS A 204 -28.44 -22.59 7.03
C HIS A 204 -29.47 -22.79 8.13
N GLU A 205 -29.22 -23.76 9.00
CA GLU A 205 -30.11 -24.14 10.07
C GLU A 205 -29.29 -24.33 11.34
N CYS A 206 -29.67 -23.64 12.39
CA CYS A 206 -28.98 -23.71 13.66
C CYS A 206 -29.94 -23.40 14.81
N THR A 207 -29.48 -23.71 16.02
CA THR A 207 -30.04 -23.23 17.27
C THR A 207 -29.08 -22.20 17.84
N ILE A 208 -29.59 -21.02 18.15
CA ILE A 208 -28.82 -19.97 18.79
C ILE A 208 -29.27 -19.82 20.24
N LYS A 209 -28.30 -19.65 21.13
CA LYS A 209 -28.52 -19.26 22.52
C LYS A 209 -27.78 -17.97 22.78
N TYR A 210 -28.41 -16.99 23.39
CA TYR A 210 -27.76 -15.71 23.66
C TYR A 210 -28.20 -15.13 24.99
N VAL A 211 -27.34 -14.28 25.55
CA VAL A 211 -27.60 -13.59 26.81
C VAL A 211 -27.73 -12.10 26.53
N LEU A 212 -28.92 -11.56 26.78
CA LEU A 212 -29.16 -10.12 26.69
C LEU A 212 -28.26 -9.37 27.69
N SER A 213 -27.69 -8.28 27.21
CA SER A 213 -26.96 -7.31 28.00
C SER A 213 -27.86 -6.72 29.11
N ASP A 214 -27.29 -6.59 30.30
CA ASP A 214 -27.88 -6.05 31.52
C ASP A 214 -27.65 -4.54 31.68
N ASP A 215 -26.61 -4.01 31.06
CA ASP A 215 -26.20 -2.61 31.03
C ASP A 215 -26.97 -1.77 29.99
N VAL A 216 -27.66 -2.38 29.03
CA VAL A 216 -28.44 -1.64 28.04
C VAL A 216 -29.80 -1.21 28.61
N LYS A 217 -30.11 0.08 28.45
CA LYS A 217 -31.40 0.67 28.85
C LYS A 217 -32.56 -0.10 28.22
N LYS A 218 -33.64 -0.23 28.97
CA LYS A 218 -34.86 -0.89 28.51
C LYS A 218 -36.01 0.08 28.49
N ASP A 219 -36.87 -0.07 27.50
CA ASP A 219 -38.13 0.65 27.42
C ASP A 219 -38.99 0.27 28.63
N PRO A 220 -39.45 1.24 29.44
CA PRO A 220 -40.26 0.96 30.62
C PRO A 220 -41.62 0.34 30.31
N VAL A 221 -42.12 0.47 29.07
CA VAL A 221 -43.41 -0.07 28.62
C VAL A 221 -43.25 -1.46 28.01
N THR A 222 -42.31 -1.61 27.08
CA THR A 222 -42.16 -2.87 26.32
C THR A 222 -41.16 -3.85 26.96
N GLY A 223 -40.25 -3.36 27.81
CA GLY A 223 -39.16 -4.15 28.39
C GLY A 223 -38.03 -4.48 27.41
N ASN A 224 -38.13 -4.03 26.15
CA ASN A 224 -37.14 -4.25 25.12
C ASN A 224 -35.93 -3.33 25.30
N GLN A 225 -34.76 -3.75 24.80
CA GLN A 225 -33.57 -2.92 24.78
C GLN A 225 -33.80 -1.67 23.91
N LEU A 226 -33.47 -0.51 24.45
CA LEU A 226 -33.41 0.75 23.72
C LEU A 226 -32.09 0.82 22.98
N LEU A 227 -32.13 0.67 21.66
CA LEU A 227 -30.95 0.74 20.81
C LEU A 227 -30.53 2.21 20.67
N GLN A 228 -29.32 2.51 21.09
CA GLN A 228 -28.71 3.84 21.02
C GLN A 228 -27.52 3.79 20.08
N THR A 229 -27.35 4.84 19.28
CA THR A 229 -26.16 5.03 18.44
C THR A 229 -24.96 5.40 19.31
N TYR A 230 -23.75 5.24 18.77
CA TYR A 230 -22.50 5.64 19.43
C TYR A 230 -22.57 7.03 20.07
N TYR A 231 -23.15 8.02 19.38
CA TYR A 231 -23.23 9.40 19.88
C TYR A 231 -24.29 9.62 20.97
N GLU A 232 -25.30 8.75 21.03
CA GLU A 232 -26.35 8.81 22.06
C GLU A 232 -25.87 8.18 23.38
N ILE A 233 -24.84 7.34 23.34
CA ILE A 233 -24.17 6.76 24.50
C ILE A 233 -23.07 7.74 24.97
N CYS A 234 -23.44 8.98 25.31
CA CYS A 234 -22.51 9.89 25.99
C CYS A 234 -22.62 9.68 27.51
N GLU A 235 -21.62 9.02 28.10
CA GLU A 235 -21.40 8.91 29.56
C GLU A 235 -22.40 8.06 30.38
N GLU A 236 -23.19 7.18 29.75
CA GLU A 236 -24.32 6.57 30.46
C GLU A 236 -24.01 5.27 31.24
N ASN A 237 -23.00 4.48 30.83
CA ASN A 237 -22.74 3.14 31.39
C ASN A 237 -21.27 2.81 31.68
N ALA A 238 -20.38 3.78 31.49
CA ALA A 238 -19.00 3.69 31.87
C ALA A 238 -18.61 5.08 32.34
N ASP A 239 -18.40 5.23 33.64
CA ASP A 239 -17.84 6.45 34.20
C ASP A 239 -16.65 6.84 33.33
N ASP A 240 -16.73 8.04 32.74
CA ASP A 240 -15.66 8.65 31.95
C ASP A 240 -15.42 8.06 30.54
N GLN A 241 -16.33 7.27 29.94
CA GLN A 241 -16.16 6.68 28.60
C GLN A 241 -15.72 7.70 27.54
N HIS A 242 -16.38 8.87 27.46
CA HIS A 242 -16.04 9.91 26.49
C HIS A 242 -14.68 10.56 26.78
N HIS A 243 -14.37 10.80 28.05
CA HIS A 243 -13.09 11.36 28.49
C HIS A 243 -11.93 10.40 28.24
N ILE A 244 -12.09 9.14 28.68
CA ILE A 244 -11.18 8.03 28.44
C ILE A 244 -10.94 7.90 26.94
N GLU A 245 -11.98 7.83 26.12
CA GLU A 245 -11.82 7.72 24.68
C GLU A 245 -11.08 8.94 24.09
N MET A 246 -11.26 10.15 24.64
CA MET A 246 -10.56 11.36 24.19
C MET A 246 -9.10 11.49 24.66
N CYS A 247 -8.69 10.73 25.69
CA CYS A 247 -7.33 10.76 26.22
C CYS A 247 -6.28 10.28 25.20
N SER A 248 -5.18 11.01 25.09
CA SER A 248 -3.99 10.61 24.34
C SER A 248 -3.04 9.77 25.20
N VAL A 249 -1.97 9.25 24.60
CA VAL A 249 -0.87 8.60 25.34
C VAL A 249 -0.13 9.51 26.30
N TYR A 250 -0.30 10.84 26.19
CA TYR A 250 0.38 11.82 27.04
C TYR A 250 -0.41 12.12 28.32
N ASP A 251 -1.66 11.68 28.38
CA ASP A 251 -2.55 11.93 29.51
C ASP A 251 -2.52 10.75 30.48
N ASP A 252 -2.46 11.03 31.78
CA ASP A 252 -2.37 9.99 32.83
C ASP A 252 -3.60 9.05 32.86
N CYS A 253 -4.76 9.54 32.37
CA CYS A 253 -6.00 8.76 32.21
C CYS A 253 -5.88 7.55 31.27
N TYR A 254 -4.80 7.41 30.49
CA TYR A 254 -4.56 6.20 29.68
C TYR A 254 -4.54 4.91 30.53
N GLN A 255 -4.16 4.99 31.80
CA GLN A 255 -4.12 3.82 32.70
C GLN A 255 -5.49 3.17 32.90
N GLU A 256 -6.58 3.93 32.75
CA GLU A 256 -7.96 3.48 32.93
C GLU A 256 -8.50 2.71 31.71
N LYS A 257 -7.77 2.73 30.58
CA LYS A 257 -8.09 2.00 29.35
C LYS A 257 -7.70 0.52 29.37
N ARG A 258 -7.07 0.07 30.45
CA ARG A 258 -6.51 -1.28 30.53
C ARG A 258 -7.60 -2.30 30.83
N TRP A 259 -7.46 -3.47 30.22
CA TRP A 259 -8.22 -4.64 30.58
C TRP A 259 -8.08 -4.94 32.08
N GLN A 260 -9.21 -5.06 32.77
CA GLN A 260 -9.25 -5.23 34.23
C GLN A 260 -9.11 -6.68 34.70
N GLY A 261 -8.93 -7.64 33.78
CA GLY A 261 -8.54 -9.00 34.14
C GLY A 261 -9.65 -10.04 34.24
N ASP A 262 -10.86 -9.80 33.72
CA ASP A 262 -11.87 -10.89 33.61
C ASP A 262 -11.48 -11.89 32.51
N ALA A 263 -10.68 -12.88 32.90
CA ALA A 263 -10.19 -13.90 32.00
C ALA A 263 -11.23 -15.00 31.70
N ASN A 264 -12.40 -14.99 32.35
CA ASN A 264 -13.40 -16.04 32.13
C ASN A 264 -13.99 -15.98 30.73
N SER A 265 -14.28 -14.78 30.22
CA SER A 265 -14.74 -14.58 28.84
C SER A 265 -13.71 -15.03 27.80
N ILE A 266 -12.42 -15.11 28.18
CA ILE A 266 -11.33 -15.62 27.34
C ILE A 266 -11.23 -17.14 27.45
N PHE A 267 -11.18 -17.70 28.66
CA PHE A 267 -10.84 -19.12 28.86
C PHE A 267 -12.05 -20.06 28.93
N LYS A 268 -13.24 -19.51 29.19
CA LYS A 268 -14.52 -20.22 29.28
C LYS A 268 -15.65 -19.36 28.67
N PRO A 269 -15.54 -18.97 27.39
CA PRO A 269 -16.52 -18.11 26.75
C PRO A 269 -17.92 -18.76 26.75
N ALA A 270 -18.95 -17.94 26.90
CA ALA A 270 -20.34 -18.34 26.91
C ALA A 270 -20.61 -19.47 27.92
N SER A 271 -20.03 -19.37 29.12
CA SER A 271 -20.16 -20.38 30.17
C SER A 271 -21.61 -20.52 30.64
N GLU A 272 -22.11 -21.77 30.66
CA GLU A 272 -23.44 -22.11 31.17
C GLU A 272 -23.58 -21.77 32.67
N GLU A 273 -22.51 -21.92 33.44
CA GLU A 273 -22.49 -21.61 34.87
C GLU A 273 -22.57 -20.09 35.11
N ARG A 274 -21.82 -19.31 34.31
CA ARG A 274 -21.76 -17.84 34.44
C ARG A 274 -23.11 -17.19 34.10
N TYR A 275 -23.79 -17.72 33.09
CA TYR A 275 -25.03 -17.15 32.55
C TYR A 275 -26.27 -17.99 32.89
N ALA A 276 -26.19 -18.83 33.93
CA ALA A 276 -27.28 -19.70 34.35
C ALA A 276 -28.59 -18.91 34.55
N GLY A 277 -29.66 -19.38 33.91
CA GLY A 277 -30.99 -18.75 33.98
C GLY A 277 -31.17 -17.46 33.17
N ARG A 278 -30.15 -17.01 32.43
CA ARG A 278 -30.21 -15.79 31.60
C ARG A 278 -30.29 -16.05 30.08
N TRP A 279 -30.15 -17.31 29.67
CA TRP A 279 -30.15 -17.69 28.26
C TRP A 279 -31.52 -17.53 27.61
N GLN A 280 -31.53 -16.84 26.47
CA GLN A 280 -32.60 -16.91 25.47
C GLN A 280 -32.21 -17.93 24.42
N GLN A 281 -33.18 -18.64 23.85
CA GLN A 281 -32.93 -19.67 22.84
C GLN A 281 -33.93 -19.56 21.69
N GLU A 282 -33.43 -19.63 20.46
CA GLU A 282 -34.23 -19.69 19.25
C GLU A 282 -33.59 -20.64 18.23
N GLY A 283 -34.39 -21.49 17.59
CA GLY A 283 -33.93 -22.41 16.54
C GLY A 283 -34.72 -22.20 15.26
N GLY A 284 -34.05 -22.31 14.12
CA GLY A 284 -34.71 -22.14 12.84
C GLY A 284 -33.78 -22.05 11.64
N ARG A 285 -34.37 -21.63 10.52
CA ARG A 285 -33.65 -21.39 9.28
C ARG A 285 -33.30 -19.92 9.16
N TYR A 286 -32.04 -19.65 8.89
CA TYR A 286 -31.51 -18.29 8.83
C TYR A 286 -30.91 -18.00 7.46
N ALA A 287 -30.97 -16.75 7.04
CA ALA A 287 -30.12 -16.23 5.99
C ALA A 287 -28.72 -15.96 6.56
N THR A 288 -28.66 -15.32 7.74
CA THR A 288 -27.43 -15.15 8.51
C THR A 288 -27.77 -14.89 9.97
N VAL A 289 -26.88 -15.32 10.87
CA VAL A 289 -26.87 -14.88 12.27
C VAL A 289 -25.45 -14.50 12.62
N GLY A 290 -25.23 -13.36 13.25
CA GLY A 290 -23.90 -12.93 13.62
C GLY A 290 -23.90 -11.99 14.79
N ALA A 291 -22.75 -11.95 15.48
CA ALA A 291 -22.48 -10.96 16.50
C ALA A 291 -21.40 -10.02 16.00
N SER A 292 -21.68 -8.73 16.05
CA SER A 292 -20.79 -7.67 15.61
C SER A 292 -20.24 -6.90 16.79
N ASN A 293 -18.96 -6.57 16.74
CA ASN A 293 -18.31 -5.62 17.65
C ASN A 293 -18.10 -4.29 16.93
N VAL A 294 -17.36 -4.32 15.82
CA VAL A 294 -17.15 -3.17 14.94
C VAL A 294 -17.49 -3.60 13.53
N TYR A 295 -18.66 -3.18 13.04
CA TYR A 295 -19.09 -3.49 11.67
C TYR A 295 -19.77 -2.30 11.02
N PHE A 296 -19.46 -2.09 9.74
CA PHE A 296 -19.91 -0.91 9.00
C PHE A 296 -21.40 -0.92 8.66
N GLU A 297 -22.09 -2.07 8.76
CA GLU A 297 -23.53 -2.19 8.49
C GLU A 297 -24.39 -2.18 9.77
N THR A 298 -23.78 -2.20 10.95
CA THR A 298 -24.48 -2.02 12.22
C THR A 298 -24.63 -0.55 12.55
N GLN A 299 -25.85 -0.11 12.85
CA GLN A 299 -26.09 1.30 13.21
C GLN A 299 -25.78 1.60 14.68
N TYR A 300 -25.95 0.60 15.56
CA TYR A 300 -25.90 0.77 17.01
C TYR A 300 -24.65 0.13 17.66
N TYR A 301 -23.65 -0.24 16.85
CA TYR A 301 -22.41 -0.77 17.41
C TYR A 301 -21.68 0.28 18.22
N HIS A 302 -20.95 -0.19 19.23
CA HIS A 302 -20.04 0.62 20.01
C HIS A 302 -18.79 -0.23 20.29
N PRO A 303 -17.58 0.25 19.99
CA PRO A 303 -16.37 -0.59 20.03
C PRO A 303 -15.90 -0.95 21.45
N SER A 304 -16.60 -0.52 22.49
CA SER A 304 -16.07 -0.38 23.85
C SER A 304 -17.17 -0.28 24.94
N ASP A 305 -18.42 -0.61 24.59
CA ASP A 305 -19.56 -0.61 25.53
C ASP A 305 -19.67 -1.92 26.33
N GLY A 306 -18.73 -2.85 26.12
CA GLY A 306 -18.72 -4.17 26.71
C GLY A 306 -19.80 -5.09 26.14
N ASN A 307 -20.39 -4.78 25.00
CA ASN A 307 -21.47 -5.54 24.36
C ASN A 307 -21.09 -5.93 22.92
N MET A 308 -21.80 -6.93 22.40
CA MET A 308 -21.79 -7.23 20.97
C MET A 308 -23.21 -7.16 20.41
N ASP A 309 -23.34 -6.75 19.16
CA ASP A 309 -24.59 -6.57 18.44
C ASP A 309 -24.96 -7.87 17.72
N LEU A 310 -25.92 -8.60 18.27
CA LEU A 310 -26.51 -9.78 17.65
C LEU A 310 -27.52 -9.37 16.58
N ILE A 311 -27.25 -9.76 15.35
CA ILE A 311 -28.14 -9.58 14.20
C ILE A 311 -28.64 -10.95 13.77
N ILE A 312 -29.95 -11.12 13.75
CA ILE A 312 -30.62 -12.36 13.35
C ILE A 312 -31.41 -12.07 12.08
N ALA A 313 -31.00 -12.63 10.94
CA ALA A 313 -31.76 -12.55 9.70
C ALA A 313 -32.43 -13.91 9.42
N ARG A 314 -33.72 -14.01 9.78
CA ARG A 314 -34.52 -15.23 9.62
C ARG A 314 -34.90 -15.44 8.16
N LYS A 315 -35.00 -16.70 7.74
CA LYS A 315 -35.46 -17.05 6.39
C LYS A 315 -36.98 -17.19 6.39
N GLY A 316 -37.67 -16.23 5.76
CA GLY A 316 -39.12 -16.26 5.59
C GLY A 316 -39.58 -16.71 4.20
N PRO A 317 -40.89 -16.66 3.93
CA PRO A 317 -41.46 -16.81 2.59
C PRO A 317 -40.86 -15.80 1.59
N LEU A 318 -40.96 -16.09 0.29
CA LEU A 318 -40.34 -15.29 -0.78
C LEU A 318 -40.70 -13.80 -0.70
N LEU A 319 -41.97 -13.46 -0.51
CA LEU A 319 -42.42 -12.06 -0.42
C LEU A 319 -41.83 -11.32 0.77
N GLN A 320 -41.75 -11.97 1.94
CA GLN A 320 -41.13 -11.35 3.13
C GLN A 320 -39.61 -11.21 2.96
N THR A 321 -38.98 -12.13 2.24
CA THR A 321 -37.55 -12.03 1.91
C THR A 321 -37.28 -10.86 0.96
N ILE A 322 -38.16 -10.64 -0.03
CA ILE A 322 -38.10 -9.47 -0.91
C ILE A 322 -38.33 -8.18 -0.11
N ASP A 323 -39.30 -8.16 0.82
CA ASP A 323 -39.56 -7.03 1.71
C ASP A 323 -38.33 -6.66 2.55
N VAL A 324 -37.64 -7.65 3.13
CA VAL A 324 -36.36 -7.44 3.83
C VAL A 324 -35.33 -6.79 2.89
N GLY A 325 -35.21 -7.28 1.65
CA GLY A 325 -34.28 -6.72 0.67
C GLY A 325 -34.58 -5.26 0.31
N LEU A 326 -35.86 -4.92 0.15
CA LEU A 326 -36.29 -3.53 -0.12
C LEU A 326 -36.02 -2.62 1.08
N LYS A 327 -36.34 -3.08 2.30
CA LYS A 327 -36.06 -2.32 3.53
C LYS A 327 -34.57 -2.15 3.80
N TYR A 328 -33.75 -3.12 3.43
CA TYR A 328 -32.29 -2.99 3.48
C TYR A 328 -31.78 -1.88 2.56
N ILE A 329 -32.30 -1.79 1.33
CA ILE A 329 -31.96 -0.69 0.40
C ILE A 329 -32.47 0.66 0.92
N ALA A 330 -33.64 0.69 1.55
CA ALA A 330 -34.22 1.90 2.13
C ALA A 330 -33.61 2.32 3.48
N GLY A 331 -32.77 1.47 4.08
CA GLY A 331 -32.11 1.73 5.37
C GLY A 331 -32.96 1.44 6.61
N ASN A 332 -34.15 0.84 6.48
CA ASN A 332 -35.07 0.54 7.58
C ASN A 332 -35.33 -0.97 7.75
N TYR A 333 -34.30 -1.79 7.53
CA TYR A 333 -34.38 -3.26 7.60
C TYR A 333 -34.82 -3.81 8.96
N LEU A 334 -34.60 -3.06 10.04
CA LEU A 334 -35.01 -3.42 11.40
C LEU A 334 -36.54 -3.44 11.59
N ASP A 335 -37.30 -2.76 10.72
CA ASP A 335 -38.76 -2.78 10.74
C ASP A 335 -39.33 -4.12 10.23
N SER A 336 -38.48 -5.02 9.75
CA SER A 336 -38.90 -6.34 9.30
C SER A 336 -39.00 -7.32 10.47
N PRO A 337 -40.11 -8.08 10.61
CA PRO A 337 -40.23 -9.11 11.65
C PRO A 337 -39.23 -10.27 11.47
N LEU A 338 -38.60 -10.37 10.28
CA LEU A 338 -37.56 -11.36 10.02
C LEU A 338 -36.20 -10.95 10.57
N ILE A 339 -36.02 -9.68 10.93
CA ILE A 339 -34.76 -9.16 11.47
C ILE A 339 -34.89 -9.01 12.98
N GLY A 340 -33.97 -9.61 13.73
CA GLY A 340 -33.74 -9.35 15.15
C GLY A 340 -32.45 -8.56 15.34
N TYR A 341 -32.45 -7.62 16.29
CA TYR A 341 -31.27 -6.86 16.69
C TYR A 341 -31.24 -6.76 18.21
N HIS A 342 -30.19 -7.29 18.84
CA HIS A 342 -30.06 -7.33 20.29
C HIS A 342 -28.63 -7.03 20.71
N LYS A 343 -28.46 -6.28 21.80
CA LYS A 343 -27.18 -6.15 22.50
C LYS A 343 -27.01 -7.33 23.45
N ILE A 344 -25.94 -8.08 23.31
CA ILE A 344 -25.72 -9.32 24.06
C ILE A 344 -24.32 -9.37 24.68
N LYS A 345 -24.14 -10.20 25.70
CA LYS A 345 -22.82 -10.51 26.31
C LYS A 345 -22.22 -11.81 25.79
N ALA A 346 -23.06 -12.79 25.48
CA ALA A 346 -22.64 -14.11 25.04
C ALA A 346 -23.59 -14.69 23.99
N LEU A 347 -23.04 -15.48 23.07
CA LEU A 347 -23.73 -16.17 21.99
C LEU A 347 -23.17 -17.60 21.86
N VAL A 348 -24.07 -18.57 21.69
CA VAL A 348 -23.74 -19.94 21.31
C VAL A 348 -24.48 -20.26 20.02
N ILE A 349 -23.76 -20.76 19.01
CA ILE A 349 -24.33 -21.24 17.75
C ILE A 349 -24.14 -22.76 17.71
N GLU A 350 -25.24 -23.49 17.85
CA GLU A 350 -25.34 -24.94 17.68
C GLU A 350 -25.84 -25.22 16.26
N GLN A 351 -24.96 -25.70 15.40
CA GLN A 351 -25.29 -25.92 14.00
C GLN A 351 -26.13 -27.19 13.82
N ASN A 352 -27.18 -27.13 13.01
CA ASN A 352 -27.89 -28.32 12.54
C ASN A 352 -27.30 -28.81 11.20
N VAL A 353 -26.63 -27.91 10.47
CA VAL A 353 -25.88 -28.17 9.23
C VAL A 353 -24.43 -27.81 9.47
N ASP A 354 -23.51 -28.73 9.21
CA ASP A 354 -22.05 -28.59 9.38
C ASP A 354 -21.46 -27.53 8.42
N ASP A 355 -21.65 -26.26 8.78
CA ASP A 355 -21.26 -25.05 8.07
C ASP A 355 -20.35 -24.22 8.99
N PRO A 356 -19.15 -23.79 8.54
CA PRO A 356 -18.27 -22.99 9.36
C PRO A 356 -18.92 -21.66 9.75
N ILE A 357 -18.36 -20.97 10.75
CA ILE A 357 -18.63 -19.54 10.94
C ILE A 357 -17.52 -18.70 10.30
N ASN A 358 -17.87 -17.46 9.99
CA ASN A 358 -16.91 -16.42 9.68
C ASN A 358 -16.45 -15.77 11.00
N VAL A 359 -15.15 -15.55 11.13
CA VAL A 359 -14.51 -14.77 12.20
C VAL A 359 -13.63 -13.71 11.51
N ASP A 360 -14.02 -12.44 11.59
CA ASP A 360 -13.29 -11.31 10.98
C ASP A 360 -12.97 -11.40 9.48
N GLY A 361 -13.71 -12.21 8.72
CA GLY A 361 -13.48 -12.44 7.30
C GLY A 361 -12.85 -13.80 6.98
N GLU A 362 -12.38 -14.51 8.01
CA GLU A 362 -11.72 -15.81 7.92
C GLU A 362 -12.69 -16.95 8.24
N VAL A 363 -12.40 -18.13 7.70
CA VAL A 363 -13.23 -19.33 7.88
C VAL A 363 -12.83 -20.04 9.17
N PHE A 364 -13.73 -20.09 10.14
CA PHE A 364 -13.59 -20.86 11.36
C PHE A 364 -14.46 -22.11 11.30
N ALA A 365 -13.81 -23.23 10.96
CA ALA A 365 -14.47 -24.53 10.79
C ALA A 365 -14.60 -25.29 12.11
N GLY A 366 -15.41 -26.35 12.09
CA GLY A 366 -15.60 -27.27 13.20
C GLY A 366 -17.08 -27.62 13.41
N PRO A 367 -17.36 -28.74 14.11
CA PRO A 367 -18.73 -29.21 14.30
C PRO A 367 -19.55 -28.34 15.26
N GLY A 368 -18.94 -27.34 15.90
CA GLY A 368 -19.53 -26.57 16.97
C GLY A 368 -19.73 -27.41 18.25
N PRO A 369 -20.45 -26.88 19.25
CA PRO A 369 -21.04 -25.54 19.26
C PRO A 369 -19.96 -24.45 19.22
N PHE A 370 -20.27 -23.34 18.55
CA PHE A 370 -19.43 -22.14 18.59
C PHE A 370 -19.84 -21.29 19.78
N ARG A 371 -18.90 -21.01 20.67
CA ARG A 371 -19.09 -20.19 21.87
C ARG A 371 -18.43 -18.84 21.66
N ILE A 372 -19.21 -17.77 21.80
CA ILE A 372 -18.75 -16.39 21.58
C ILE A 372 -19.07 -15.55 22.80
N GLU A 373 -18.09 -14.83 23.33
CA GLU A 373 -18.26 -13.91 24.46
C GLU A 373 -17.44 -12.64 24.26
N VAL A 374 -18.01 -11.49 24.64
CA VAL A 374 -17.33 -10.20 24.55
C VAL A 374 -16.34 -10.08 25.70
N VAL A 375 -15.14 -9.60 25.39
CA VAL A 375 -14.08 -9.29 26.34
C VAL A 375 -13.91 -7.78 26.34
N PRO A 376 -14.48 -7.08 27.33
CA PRO A 376 -14.46 -5.62 27.35
C PRO A 376 -13.04 -5.08 27.45
N ARG A 377 -12.71 -4.08 26.64
CA ARG A 377 -11.46 -3.30 26.67
C ARG A 377 -10.20 -4.16 26.65
N LEU A 378 -10.23 -5.28 25.92
CA LEU A 378 -9.08 -6.18 25.81
C LEU A 378 -7.92 -5.52 25.06
N LEU A 379 -8.24 -4.74 24.03
CA LEU A 379 -7.27 -4.05 23.18
C LEU A 379 -7.39 -2.53 23.29
N CYS A 380 -6.38 -1.86 22.76
CA CYS A 380 -6.29 -0.42 22.65
C CYS A 380 -5.88 -0.09 21.21
N VAL A 381 -6.70 0.69 20.51
CA VAL A 381 -6.49 1.03 19.10
C VAL A 381 -6.34 2.54 18.90
N LEU A 382 -5.69 2.95 17.81
CA LEU A 382 -5.53 4.36 17.48
C LEU A 382 -6.71 4.83 16.64
N SER A 383 -7.51 5.76 17.16
CA SER A 383 -8.70 6.30 16.48
C SER A 383 -8.92 7.79 16.80
N GLU A 384 -9.27 8.57 15.78
CA GLU A 384 -9.69 9.97 15.92
C GLU A 384 -11.14 10.06 16.41
N LYS A 385 -11.99 9.12 15.98
CA LYS A 385 -13.43 9.06 16.27
C LYS A 385 -13.76 8.05 17.36
#